data_AF-A0A314YWC6-F1
#
_entry.id   AF-A0A314YWC6-F1
#
_cell.length_a   1.000
_cell.length_b   1.000
_cell.length_c   1.000
_cell.angle_alpha   90.00
_cell.angle_beta   90.00
_cell.angle_gamma   90.00
#
_symmetry.space_group_name_H-M   'P 1'
#
loop_
_entity.id
_entity.type
_entity.pdbx_description
1 polymer ?
#
loop_
_entity_poly.entity_id
_entity_poly.type
_entity_poly.pdbx_seq_one_letter_code
_entity_poly.pdbx_strand_id
1 'polypeptide(L)'
;MLSQNGNDGSLKDINVKGEVVFCERGMEISRLDQGKVVKAAGGGATLLVNQEQEGFTTYTDPHVLPASHLSYAAGLNVKHYKHNL
;
A
#
# COMPACT_ATOMS: atom_id res chain seq x y z
N MET A 1 7.74 1.29 -5.86
CA MET A 1 6.41 1.87 -5.54
C MET A 1 5.47 1.80 -6.73
N LEU A 2 4.51 0.88 -6.73
CA LEU A 2 3.43 0.84 -7.73
C LEU A 2 2.13 1.25 -7.05
N SER A 3 1.36 2.15 -7.65
CA SER A 3 0.05 2.59 -7.16
C SER A 3 -0.99 1.62 -7.72
N GLN A 4 -1.19 0.51 -7.04
CA GLN A 4 -2.25 -0.45 -7.33
C GLN A 4 -3.07 -0.62 -6.05
N ASN A 5 -4.39 -0.60 -6.17
CA ASN A 5 -5.27 -1.05 -5.09
C ASN A 5 -4.88 -2.51 -4.82
N GLY A 6 -4.39 -2.81 -3.62
CA GLY A 6 -3.79 -4.11 -3.26
C GLY A 6 -4.79 -5.28 -3.21
N ASN A 7 -5.75 -5.34 -4.14
CA ASN A 7 -6.76 -6.37 -4.29
C ASN A 7 -6.16 -7.63 -4.92
N ASP A 8 -6.83 -8.76 -4.74
CA ASP A 8 -6.39 -10.04 -5.30
C ASP A 8 -6.17 -9.94 -6.81
N GLY A 9 -4.97 -10.35 -7.25
CA GLY A 9 -4.57 -10.35 -8.66
C GLY A 9 -4.09 -9.01 -9.22
N SER A 10 -4.13 -7.90 -8.47
CA SER A 10 -3.69 -6.58 -8.97
C SER A 10 -2.19 -6.49 -9.29
N LEU A 11 -1.40 -7.43 -8.76
CA LEU A 11 0.05 -7.51 -8.96
C LEU A 11 0.48 -8.68 -9.87
N LYS A 12 -0.47 -9.42 -10.46
CA LYS A 12 -0.16 -10.68 -11.19
C LYS A 12 0.80 -10.50 -12.36
N ASP A 13 0.75 -9.36 -13.04
CA ASP A 13 1.57 -9.03 -14.22
C ASP A 13 2.67 -8.00 -13.89
N ILE A 14 2.95 -7.78 -12.60
CA ILE A 14 3.89 -6.74 -12.15
C ILE A 14 4.97 -7.36 -11.27
N ASN A 15 6.23 -7.20 -11.69
CA ASN A 15 7.35 -7.66 -10.87
C ASN A 15 7.59 -6.72 -9.70
N VAL A 16 7.19 -7.14 -8.50
CA VAL A 16 7.37 -6.39 -7.24
C VAL A 16 8.33 -7.05 -6.28
N LYS A 17 9.10 -8.05 -6.73
CA LYS A 17 9.93 -8.86 -5.86
C LYS A 17 10.99 -8.00 -5.14
N GLY A 18 10.92 -7.94 -3.81
CA GLY A 18 11.81 -7.15 -2.96
C GLY A 18 11.46 -5.65 -2.90
N GLU A 19 10.46 -5.19 -3.63
CA GLU A 19 10.11 -3.77 -3.74
C GLU A 19 9.22 -3.29 -2.59
N VAL A 20 9.25 -1.96 -2.36
CA VAL A 20 8.24 -1.28 -1.55
C VAL A 20 7.02 -0.96 -2.42
N VAL A 21 5.87 -1.50 -2.06
CA VAL A 21 4.60 -1.32 -2.78
C VAL A 21 3.76 -0.23 -2.13
N PHE A 22 3.11 0.60 -2.95
CA PHE A 22 2.26 1.69 -2.48
C PHE A 22 0.80 1.29 -2.69
N CYS A 23 0.10 1.02 -1.60
CA CYS A 23 -1.29 0.59 -1.65
C CYS A 23 -2.19 1.71 -1.16
N GLU A 24 -3.03 2.20 -2.05
CA GLU A 24 -4.20 2.99 -1.63
C GLU A 24 -5.19 2.06 -0.92
N ARG A 25 -5.82 2.58 0.12
CA ARG A 25 -6.80 1.85 0.90
C ARG A 25 -8.03 1.51 0.03
N GLY A 26 -8.20 0.23 -0.26
CA GLY A 26 -9.42 -0.30 -0.88
C GLY A 26 -10.53 -0.46 0.15
N MET A 27 -11.76 -0.08 -0.20
CA MET A 27 -12.94 -0.26 0.67
C MET A 27 -13.34 -1.74 0.83
N GLU A 28 -13.09 -2.54 -0.20
CA GLU A 28 -13.59 -3.92 -0.31
C GLU A 28 -12.63 -4.99 0.24
N ILE A 29 -11.40 -4.61 0.56
CA ILE A 29 -10.36 -5.50 1.07
C ILE A 29 -9.83 -4.99 2.41
N SER A 30 -9.48 -5.88 3.34
CA SER A 30 -8.91 -5.47 4.63
C SER A 30 -7.46 -4.98 4.47
N ARG A 31 -6.97 -4.19 5.43
CA ARG A 31 -5.56 -3.74 5.46
C ARG A 31 -4.59 -4.91 5.51
N LEU A 32 -4.96 -5.94 6.26
CA LEU A 32 -4.22 -7.18 6.38
C LEU A 32 -4.14 -7.92 5.03
N ASP A 33 -5.26 -8.03 4.32
CA ASP A 33 -5.31 -8.76 3.05
C ASP A 33 -4.57 -8.03 1.93
N GLN A 34 -4.58 -6.69 1.91
CA GLN A 34 -3.72 -5.93 1.01
C GLN A 34 -2.23 -6.27 1.24
N GLY A 35 -1.82 -6.39 2.51
CA GLY A 35 -0.47 -6.85 2.84
C GLY A 35 -0.20 -8.29 2.37
N LYS A 36 -1.18 -9.20 2.45
CA LYS A 36 -1.04 -10.58 1.95
C LYS A 36 -0.84 -10.60 0.44
N VAL A 37 -1.57 -9.78 -0.32
CA VAL A 37 -1.40 -9.65 -1.78
C VAL A 37 0.02 -9.21 -2.12
N VAL A 38 0.51 -8.15 -1.46
CA VAL A 38 1.89 -7.66 -1.67
C VAL A 38 2.92 -8.74 -1.35
N LYS A 39 2.77 -9.41 -0.20
CA LYS A 39 3.69 -10.48 0.22
C LYS A 39 3.67 -11.67 -0.73
N ALA A 40 2.49 -12.09 -1.21
CA ALA A 40 2.33 -13.18 -2.16
C ALA A 40 3.00 -12.87 -3.51
N ALA A 41 2.97 -11.61 -3.94
CA ALA A 41 3.67 -11.14 -5.13
C ALA A 41 5.20 -10.96 -4.93
N GLY A 42 5.72 -11.25 -3.72
CA GLY A 42 7.14 -11.15 -3.38
C GLY A 42 7.59 -9.76 -2.93
N GLY A 43 6.68 -8.82 -2.67
CA GLY A 43 6.99 -7.48 -2.17
C GLY A 43 7.73 -7.50 -0.82
N GLY A 44 8.66 -6.55 -0.64
CA GLY A 44 9.48 -6.44 0.56
C GLY A 44 8.83 -5.63 1.69
N ALA A 45 8.02 -4.62 1.33
CA ALA A 45 7.29 -3.79 2.29
C ALA A 45 6.04 -3.16 1.65
N THR A 46 5.13 -2.64 2.47
CA THR A 46 3.96 -1.89 2.00
C THR A 46 3.87 -0.50 2.63
N LEU A 47 3.59 0.51 1.81
CA LEU A 47 3.08 1.80 2.26
C LEU A 47 1.57 1.78 2.07
N LEU A 48 0.83 1.76 3.16
CA LEU A 48 -0.63 1.74 3.14
C LEU A 48 -1.13 3.16 3.32
N VAL A 49 -1.91 3.67 2.36
CA VAL A 49 -2.34 5.07 2.35
C VAL A 49 -3.83 5.17 2.63
N ASN A 50 -4.16 5.90 3.70
CA ASN A 50 -5.52 6.24 4.07
C ASN A 50 -6.30 6.88 2.92
N GLN A 51 -7.61 6.68 2.94
CA GLN A 51 -8.52 7.50 2.16
C GLN A 51 -8.57 8.92 2.70
N GLU A 52 -9.00 9.86 1.86
CA GLU A 52 -9.10 11.27 2.23
C GLU A 52 -9.95 11.47 3.50
N GLN A 53 -11.06 10.74 3.64
CA GLN A 53 -11.99 10.83 4.77
C GLN A 53 -11.38 10.29 6.07
N GLU A 54 -10.39 9.40 6.00
CA GLU A 54 -9.72 8.83 7.17
C GLU A 54 -8.65 9.79 7.72
N GLY A 55 -8.22 10.80 6.94
CA GLY A 55 -7.27 11.82 7.36
C GLY A 55 -5.99 11.22 7.95
N PHE A 56 -5.68 11.58 9.21
CA PHE A 56 -4.52 11.11 9.97
C PHE A 56 -4.80 9.91 10.87
N THR A 57 -5.96 9.26 10.70
CA THR A 57 -6.37 8.14 11.56
C THR A 57 -5.38 6.98 11.42
N THR A 58 -4.93 6.46 12.55
CA THR A 58 -4.10 5.27 12.63
C THR A 58 -4.94 4.08 13.05
N TYR A 59 -4.70 2.94 12.43
CA TYR A 59 -5.37 1.68 12.76
C TYR A 59 -4.36 0.70 13.34
N THR A 60 -4.77 -0.06 14.35
CA THR A 60 -3.94 -1.06 15.04
C THR A 60 -4.02 -2.44 14.39
N ASP A 61 -4.24 -2.49 13.07
CA ASP A 61 -4.35 -3.75 12.34
C ASP A 61 -2.98 -4.43 12.26
N PRO A 62 -2.91 -5.77 12.36
CA PRO A 62 -1.66 -6.49 12.16
C PRO A 62 -1.18 -6.41 10.72
N HIS A 63 0.14 -6.48 10.52
CA HIS A 63 0.79 -6.46 9.21
C HIS A 63 1.59 -7.75 8.98
N VAL A 64 1.47 -8.36 7.79
CA VAL A 64 2.15 -9.63 7.44
C VAL A 64 3.57 -9.46 6.86
N LEU A 65 3.96 -8.21 6.61
CA LEU A 65 5.26 -7.75 6.15
C LEU A 65 5.53 -6.34 6.75
N PRO A 66 6.76 -5.81 6.71
CA PRO A 66 7.03 -4.43 7.12
C PRO A 66 6.07 -3.45 6.44
N ALA A 67 5.42 -2.61 7.24
CA ALA A 67 4.39 -1.70 6.75
C ALA A 67 4.48 -0.34 7.44
N SER A 68 4.19 0.71 6.68
CA SER A 68 3.92 2.04 7.24
C SER A 68 2.55 2.51 6.80
N HIS A 69 1.76 3.00 7.75
CA HIS A 69 0.46 3.58 7.49
C HIS A 69 0.64 5.10 7.30
N LEU A 70 0.17 5.62 6.17
CA LEU A 70 0.30 7.02 5.81
C LEU A 70 -1.07 7.69 5.80
N SER A 71 -1.11 8.95 6.23
CA SER A 71 -2.26 9.81 5.93
C SER A 71 -2.40 10.00 4.42
N TYR A 72 -3.60 10.38 3.97
CA TYR A 72 -3.84 10.69 2.57
C TYR A 72 -2.87 11.77 2.04
N ALA A 73 -2.69 12.85 2.81
CA ALA A 73 -1.77 13.94 2.46
C ALA A 73 -0.30 13.48 2.35
N ALA A 74 0.16 12.63 3.28
CA ALA A 74 1.50 12.04 3.19
C ALA A 74 1.63 11.14 1.95
N GLY A 75 0.60 10.35 1.64
CA GLY A 75 0.57 9.53 0.43
C GLY A 75 0.68 10.35 -0.86
N LEU A 76 -0.01 11.49 -0.95
CA LEU A 76 0.12 12.43 -2.06
C LEU A 76 1.54 12.97 -2.20
N ASN A 77 2.19 13.32 -1.09
CA ASN A 77 3.58 13.79 -1.11
C ASN A 77 4.55 12.71 -1.63
N VAL A 78 4.36 11.45 -1.24
CA VAL A 78 5.21 10.36 -1.74
C VAL A 78 4.93 10.08 -3.22
N LYS A 79 3.66 10.12 -3.66
CA LYS A 79 3.32 10.06 -5.10
C LYS A 79 4.03 11.17 -5.88
N HIS A 80 3.98 12.39 -5.37
CA HIS A 80 4.62 13.55 -5.98
C HIS A 80 6.14 13.37 -6.05
N TYR A 81 6.78 12.93 -4.97
CA TYR A 81 8.22 12.65 -4.93
C TYR A 81 8.63 11.64 -6.03
N LYS A 82 7.86 10.56 -6.19
CA LYS A 82 8.13 9.55 -7.24
C LYS A 82 8.05 10.14 -8.66
N HIS A 83 7.09 11.03 -8.93
CA HIS A 83 6.89 11.58 -10.28
C HIS A 83 7.93 12.62 -10.70
N ASN A 84 8.74 13.13 -9.76
CA ASN A 84 9.78 14.13 -10.03
C ASN A 84 11.20 13.55 -9.95
N LEU A 85 11.32 12.22 -9.97
CA LEU A 85 12.56 11.48 -10.21
C LEU A 85 12.51 10.86 -11.61
#